data_AF-A0A7C0XGE7-F1
#
_entry.id   AF-A0A7C0XGE7-F1
#
_cell.length_a   1.000
_cell.length_b   1.000
_cell.length_c   1.000
_cell.angle_alpha   90.00
_cell.angle_beta   90.00
_cell.angle_gamma   90.00
#
_symmetry.space_group_name_H-M   'P 1'
#
loop_
_entity.id
_entity.type
_entity.pdbx_description
1 polymer ?
#
loop_
_entity_poly.entity_id
_entity_poly.type
_entity_poly.pdbx_seq_one_letter_code
_entity_poly.pdbx_strand_id
1 'polypeptide(L)'
;MHTNNRGRRRRMRKQDKIIIWPAYFDSTKTRNEGRKVSKSLTVASPKIQEIKQAVEKLGLEHELVPDASYPKTPWLKTGMLLVVKRKSKNETLKKIAKQLLKIRKATRTK
;
A
#
# COMPACT_ATOMS: atom_id res chain seq x y z
N MET A 1 1.66 26.13 -22.23
CA MET A 1 1.78 24.92 -23.08
C MET A 1 2.58 23.86 -22.33
N HIS A 2 2.09 22.63 -22.35
CA HIS A 2 2.52 21.50 -21.55
C HIS A 2 3.94 21.03 -21.90
N THR A 3 4.89 21.03 -20.95
CA THR A 3 6.19 20.38 -21.16
C THR A 3 6.04 18.88 -20.94
N ASN A 4 5.84 18.18 -22.06
CA ASN A 4 5.98 16.75 -22.20
C ASN A 4 7.46 16.38 -22.01
N ASN A 5 7.82 15.54 -21.02
CA ASN A 5 9.18 15.03 -20.89
C ASN A 5 9.21 13.51 -20.72
N ARG A 6 9.27 12.86 -21.89
CA ARG A 6 10.13 11.75 -22.30
C ARG A 6 10.47 10.67 -21.25
N GLY A 7 9.91 9.49 -21.54
CA GLY A 7 10.51 8.15 -21.41
C GLY A 7 11.71 8.00 -20.49
N ARG A 8 11.46 7.58 -19.25
CA ARG A 8 12.47 6.87 -18.44
C ARG A 8 12.24 5.38 -18.56
N ARG A 9 12.84 4.78 -19.60
CA ARG A 9 13.10 3.33 -19.68
C ARG A 9 14.18 3.02 -18.64
N ARG A 10 13.82 2.91 -17.36
CA ARG A 10 14.75 2.49 -16.31
C ARG A 10 14.92 0.97 -16.40
N ARG A 11 16.14 0.51 -16.69
CA ARG A 11 16.58 -0.87 -16.48
C ARG A 11 16.08 -1.33 -15.11
N MET A 12 15.28 -2.40 -15.08
CA MET A 12 14.79 -3.01 -13.84
C MET A 12 15.98 -3.38 -12.96
N ARG A 13 16.18 -2.65 -11.86
CA ARG A 13 17.12 -3.02 -10.81
C ARG A 13 16.29 -3.80 -9.77
N LYS A 14 16.87 -4.81 -9.11
CA LYS A 14 16.23 -5.58 -8.01
C LYS A 14 15.63 -4.72 -6.86
N GLN A 15 15.84 -3.40 -6.87
CA GLN A 15 15.38 -2.40 -5.90
C GLN A 15 14.03 -1.75 -6.24
N ASP A 16 13.35 -2.18 -7.32
CA ASP A 16 12.05 -1.64 -7.71
C ASP A 16 10.87 -2.30 -6.99
N LYS A 17 11.09 -3.11 -5.94
CA LYS A 17 10.01 -3.65 -5.10
C LYS A 17 9.94 -2.91 -3.76
N ILE A 18 8.74 -2.61 -3.30
CA ILE A 18 8.47 -2.04 -1.98
C ILE A 18 7.66 -3.00 -1.15
N ILE A 19 8.07 -3.15 0.11
CA ILE A 19 7.28 -3.88 1.10
C ILE A 19 6.18 -2.96 1.62
N ILE A 20 4.94 -3.45 1.56
CA ILE A 20 3.75 -2.80 2.06
C ILE A 20 3.19 -3.65 3.20
N TRP A 21 3.15 -3.05 4.39
CA TRP A 21 2.54 -3.64 5.58
C TRP A 21 1.15 -3.04 5.81
N PRO A 22 0.17 -3.82 6.29
CA PRO A 22 -1.15 -3.28 6.65
C PRO A 22 -1.07 -2.14 7.66
N ALA A 23 -0.15 -2.24 8.63
CA ALA A 23 0.11 -1.20 9.63
C ALA A 23 0.42 0.19 9.04
N TYR A 24 0.85 0.28 7.78
CA TYR A 24 1.12 1.57 7.13
C TYR A 24 -0.15 2.39 6.88
N PHE A 25 -1.28 1.71 6.70
CA PHE A 25 -2.59 2.28 6.41
C PHE A 25 -3.57 2.18 7.57
N ASP A 26 -3.13 1.71 8.73
CA ASP A 26 -3.97 1.55 9.91
C ASP A 26 -4.15 2.89 10.62
N SER A 27 -5.40 3.33 10.74
CA SER A 27 -5.77 4.58 11.42
C SER A 27 -5.69 4.46 12.95
N THR A 28 -5.78 3.23 13.48
CA THR A 28 -5.68 2.93 14.92
C THR A 28 -4.24 3.01 15.42
N LYS A 29 -3.26 2.84 14.53
CA LYS A 29 -1.83 2.93 14.83
C LYS A 29 -1.32 4.36 14.67
N THR A 30 -0.44 4.78 15.55
CA THR A 30 0.30 6.05 15.47
C THR A 30 1.42 6.00 14.42
N ARG A 31 2.04 7.15 14.14
CA ARG A 31 3.22 7.21 13.25
C ARG A 31 4.39 6.38 13.80
N ASN A 32 4.54 6.36 15.13
CA ASN A 32 5.60 5.60 15.81
C ASN A 32 5.33 4.09 15.76
N GLU A 33 4.08 3.66 15.76
CA GLU A 33 3.71 2.25 15.67
C GLU A 33 3.77 1.69 14.24
N GLY A 34 3.71 2.53 13.22
CA GLY A 34 3.93 2.08 11.83
C GLY A 34 3.17 2.86 10.77
N ARG A 35 2.19 3.69 11.13
CA ARG A 35 1.39 4.44 10.16
C ARG A 35 2.29 5.37 9.34
N LYS A 36 2.29 5.18 8.02
CA LYS A 36 3.10 5.99 7.08
C LYS A 36 2.29 7.02 6.30
N VAL A 37 0.96 6.96 6.37
CA VAL A 37 0.05 7.85 5.64
C VAL A 37 -0.73 8.75 6.62
N SER A 38 -1.25 9.87 6.12
CA SER A 38 -2.13 10.76 6.90
C SER A 38 -3.36 10.02 7.41
N LYS A 39 -3.85 10.39 8.60
CA LYS A 39 -5.01 9.76 9.25
C LYS A 39 -6.28 9.84 8.40
N SER A 40 -6.44 10.92 7.63
CA SER A 40 -7.55 11.11 6.68
C SER A 40 -7.54 10.14 5.50
N LEU A 41 -6.41 9.48 5.23
CA LEU A 41 -6.24 8.51 4.14
C LEU A 41 -6.11 7.07 4.65
N THR A 42 -6.21 6.85 5.96
CA THR A 42 -6.08 5.52 6.58
C THR A 42 -7.42 4.92 6.95
N VAL A 43 -7.48 3.59 7.10
CA VAL A 43 -8.66 2.84 7.53
C VAL A 43 -8.38 2.12 8.84
N ALA A 44 -9.41 1.85 9.64
CA ALA A 44 -9.24 1.10 10.88
C ALA A 44 -9.05 -0.39 10.55
N SER A 45 -8.00 -1.02 11.08
CA SER A 45 -7.71 -2.45 10.92
C SER A 45 -7.74 -2.92 9.44
N PRO A 46 -6.86 -2.39 8.57
CA PRO A 46 -6.82 -2.77 7.17
C PRO A 46 -6.46 -4.25 7.01
N LYS A 47 -7.24 -4.99 6.23
CA LYS A 47 -6.89 -6.38 5.87
C LYS A 47 -5.91 -6.37 4.69
N ILE A 48 -4.99 -7.34 4.67
CA ILE A 48 -4.04 -7.49 3.55
C ILE A 48 -4.76 -7.71 2.21
N GLN A 49 -5.91 -8.39 2.22
CA GLN A 49 -6.75 -8.59 1.03
C GLN A 49 -7.31 -7.27 0.48
N GLU A 50 -7.74 -6.34 1.32
CA GLU A 50 -8.24 -5.03 0.86
C GLU A 50 -7.10 -4.21 0.25
N ILE A 51 -5.90 -4.31 0.81
CA ILE A 51 -4.69 -3.67 0.26
C ILE A 51 -4.32 -4.30 -1.07
N LYS A 52 -4.36 -5.64 -1.19
CA LYS A 52 -4.16 -6.35 -2.45
C LYS A 52 -5.10 -5.84 -3.53
N GLN A 53 -6.40 -5.80 -3.24
CA GLN A 53 -7.42 -5.26 -4.15
C GLN A 53 -7.16 -3.79 -4.52
N ALA A 54 -6.73 -2.96 -3.57
CA ALA A 54 -6.37 -1.58 -3.84
C ALA A 54 -5.19 -1.47 -4.83
N VAL A 55 -4.19 -2.33 -4.69
CA VAL A 55 -3.01 -2.40 -5.55
C VAL A 55 -3.34 -2.97 -6.93
N GLU A 56 -4.17 -4.02 -7.00
CA GLU A 56 -4.72 -4.60 -8.23
C GLU A 56 -5.47 -3.54 -9.05
N LYS A 57 -6.36 -2.78 -8.41
CA LYS A 57 -7.09 -1.68 -9.08
C LYS A 57 -6.19 -0.55 -9.57
N LEU A 58 -4.99 -0.42 -9.03
CA LEU A 58 -3.99 0.55 -9.49
C LEU A 58 -3.13 0.01 -10.65
N GLY A 59 -3.32 -1.24 -11.06
CA GLY A 59 -2.54 -1.90 -12.12
C GLY A 59 -1.06 -2.07 -11.75
N LEU A 60 -0.78 -2.25 -10.46
CA LEU A 60 0.57 -2.49 -9.95
C LEU A 60 0.78 -3.99 -9.73
N GLU A 61 1.92 -4.48 -10.21
CA GLU A 61 2.37 -5.84 -9.91
C GLU A 61 2.63 -5.98 -8.42
N HIS A 62 2.13 -7.06 -7.85
CA HIS A 62 2.25 -7.32 -6.42
C HIS A 62 2.27 -8.82 -6.13
N GLU A 63 2.82 -9.15 -4.97
CA GLU A 63 3.01 -10.49 -4.48
C GLU A 63 2.54 -10.54 -3.02
N LEU A 64 1.55 -11.39 -2.75
CA LEU A 64 0.97 -11.55 -1.42
C LEU A 64 1.74 -12.63 -0.67
N VAL A 65 2.26 -12.29 0.50
CA VAL A 65 2.90 -13.22 1.43
C VAL A 65 2.04 -13.30 2.69
N PRO A 66 1.05 -14.20 2.75
CA PRO A 66 0.09 -14.27 3.86
C PRO A 66 0.75 -14.73 5.17
N ASP A 67 1.79 -15.54 5.10
CA ASP A 67 2.50 -16.09 6.26
C ASP A 67 3.48 -15.10 6.93
N ALA A 68 3.59 -13.88 6.41
CA ALA A 68 4.46 -12.87 6.99
C ALA A 68 3.81 -12.22 8.22
N SER A 69 4.51 -12.28 9.35
CA SER A 69 4.17 -11.50 10.55
C SER A 69 4.84 -10.13 10.51
N TYR A 70 4.09 -9.10 10.90
CA TYR A 70 4.66 -7.76 11.03
C TYR A 70 5.65 -7.74 12.20
N PRO A 71 6.90 -7.27 12.04
CA PRO A 71 7.94 -7.37 13.08
C PRO A 71 7.57 -6.77 14.44
N LYS A 72 6.67 -5.78 14.48
CA LYS A 72 6.20 -5.17 15.74
C LYS A 72 5.04 -5.91 16.41
N THR A 73 4.41 -6.84 15.70
CA THR A 73 3.32 -7.68 16.21
C THR A 73 3.50 -9.11 15.69
N PRO A 74 4.55 -9.82 16.13
CA PRO A 74 4.91 -11.13 15.60
C PRO A 74 3.81 -12.19 15.79
N TRP A 75 2.98 -12.05 16.83
CA TRP A 75 1.82 -12.91 17.10
C TRP A 75 0.67 -12.73 16.10
N LEU A 76 0.64 -11.64 15.34
CA LEU A 76 -0.44 -11.32 14.41
C LEU A 76 0.02 -11.54 12.97
N LYS A 77 -0.45 -12.63 12.36
CA LYS A 77 -0.24 -12.94 10.92
C LYS A 77 -1.07 -12.01 10.05
N THR A 78 -0.58 -10.78 9.91
CA THR A 78 -1.22 -9.73 9.12
C THR A 78 -0.95 -9.86 7.63
N GLY A 79 0.08 -10.62 7.25
CA GLY A 79 0.54 -10.74 5.88
C GLY A 79 1.31 -9.52 5.41
N MET A 80 2.12 -9.73 4.37
CA MET A 80 2.93 -8.71 3.72
C MET A 80 2.58 -8.66 2.24
N LEU A 81 2.58 -7.47 1.66
CA LEU A 81 2.41 -7.29 0.22
C LEU A 81 3.69 -6.69 -0.37
N LEU A 82 4.32 -7.42 -1.28
CA LEU A 82 5.43 -6.92 -2.07
C LEU A 82 4.85 -6.23 -3.31
N VAL A 83 5.15 -4.96 -3.56
CA VAL A 83 4.58 -4.20 -4.69
C VAL A 83 5.69 -3.63 -5.55
N VAL A 84 5.56 -3.75 -6.87
CA VAL A 84 6.50 -3.15 -7.81
C VAL A 84 6.27 -1.64 -7.85
N LYS A 85 7.31 -0.90 -7.48
CA LYS A 85 7.40 0.54 -7.42
C LYS A 85 7.64 1.11 -8.81
N ARG A 86 6.59 1.69 -9.40
CA ARG A 86 6.70 2.48 -10.65
C ARG A 86 7.17 3.92 -10.43
N LYS A 87 6.93 4.51 -9.24
CA LYS A 87 7.22 5.92 -8.90
C LYS A 87 7.84 6.06 -7.50
N SER A 88 7.67 7.16 -6.77
CA SER A 88 8.20 7.30 -5.41
C SER A 88 7.43 6.44 -4.39
N LYS A 89 8.09 6.00 -3.31
CA LYS A 89 7.45 5.18 -2.26
C LYS A 89 6.24 5.91 -1.64
N ASN A 90 6.41 7.20 -1.32
CA ASN A 90 5.34 8.01 -0.74
C ASN A 90 4.15 8.21 -1.69
N GLU A 91 4.39 8.42 -2.98
CA GLU A 91 3.29 8.55 -3.96
C GLU A 91 2.52 7.24 -4.10
N THR A 92 3.21 6.11 -4.18
CA THR A 92 2.56 4.79 -4.23
C THR A 92 1.72 4.54 -2.98
N LEU A 93 2.26 4.80 -1.78
CA LEU A 93 1.50 4.67 -0.53
C LEU A 93 0.25 5.55 -0.53
N LYS A 94 0.36 6.83 -0.91
CA LYS A 94 -0.81 7.73 -0.97
C LYS A 94 -1.87 7.25 -1.97
N LYS A 95 -1.46 6.68 -3.11
CA LYS A 95 -2.38 6.14 -4.12
C LYS A 95 -3.12 4.90 -3.59
N ILE A 96 -2.39 3.97 -2.99
CA ILE A 96 -2.98 2.77 -2.36
C ILE A 96 -3.97 3.18 -1.27
N ALA A 97 -3.58 4.10 -0.39
CA ALA A 97 -4.42 4.60 0.69
C ALA A 97 -5.74 5.22 0.19
N LYS A 98 -5.68 6.06 -0.85
CA LYS A 98 -6.87 6.63 -1.50
C LYS A 98 -7.77 5.54 -2.09
N GLN A 99 -7.18 4.54 -2.74
CA GLN A 99 -7.94 3.45 -3.36
C GLN A 99 -8.57 2.54 -2.31
N LEU A 100 -7.86 2.26 -1.23
CA LEU A 100 -8.34 1.50 -0.08
C LEU A 100 -9.56 2.16 0.56
N LEU A 101 -9.53 3.49 0.75
CA LEU A 101 -10.70 4.23 1.22
C LEU A 101 -11.91 4.11 0.30
N LYS A 102 -11.70 4.14 -1.02
CA LYS A 102 -12.80 3.97 -1.99
C LYS A 102 -13.42 2.58 -1.88
N ILE A 103 -12.60 1.53 -1.76
CA ILE A 103 -13.07 0.15 -1.56
C ILE A 103 -13.89 0.08 -0.27
N ARG A 104 -13.36 0.59 0.85
CA ARG A 104 -14.05 0.56 2.13
C ARG A 104 -15.36 1.34 2.15
N LYS A 105 -15.40 2.51 1.49
CA LYS A 105 -16.64 3.28 1.31
C LYS A 105 -17.66 2.49 0.50
N ALA A 106 -17.25 1.87 -0.60
CA ALA A 106 -18.15 1.07 -1.44
C ALA A 106 -18.72 -0.15 -0.68
N THR A 107 -17.93 -0.79 0.18
CA THR A 107 -18.39 -1.92 1.01
C THR A 107 -19.42 -1.51 2.06
N ARG A 108 -19.39 -0.26 2.56
CA ARG A 108 -20.30 0.20 3.62
C ARG A 108 -21.66 0.71 3.11
N THR A 109 -21.78 0.93 1.80
CA THR A 109 -23.01 1.47 1.18
C THR A 109 -23.91 0.34 0.62
N LYS A 110 -23.62 -0.92 0.94
CA LYS A 110 -24.40 -2.07 0.51
C LYS A 110 -24.80 -2.88 1.74
#